data_AF-A0A2V7FWS2-F1
#
_entry.id   AF-A0A2V7FWS2-F1
#
_cell.length_a   1.000
_cell.length_b   1.000
_cell.length_c   1.000
_cell.angle_alpha   90.00
_cell.angle_beta   90.00
_cell.angle_gamma   90.00
#
_symmetry.space_group_name_H-M   'P 1'
#
loop_
_entity.id
_entity.type
_entity.pdbx_description
1 polymer ?
#
loop_
_entity_poly.entity_id
_entity_poly.type
_entity_poly.pdbx_seq_one_letter_code
_entity_poly.pdbx_strand_id
1 'polypeptide(L)' 'MAVRRIRQLGDPILRVRCERVQNPKSAATRLIADDLRDTLRVAKEK' A
#
# COMPACT_ATOMS: atom_id res chain seq x y z
N MET A 1 8.93 1.29 7.23
CA MET A 1 8.21 2.52 7.62
C MET A 1 8.58 3.63 6.67
N ALA A 2 8.21 3.44 5.40
CA ALA A 2 8.35 4.43 4.34
C ALA A 2 6.96 4.97 4.01
N VAL A 3 6.78 6.29 4.06
CA VAL A 3 5.56 6.92 3.57
C VAL A 3 5.57 6.82 2.06
N ARG A 4 4.59 6.09 1.50
CA ARG A 4 4.43 5.89 0.06
C ARG A 4 3.55 6.99 -0.52
N ARG A 5 3.71 7.28 -1.81
CA ARG A 5 2.82 8.20 -2.51
C ARG A 5 1.50 7.51 -2.85
N ILE A 6 0.38 8.08 -2.40
CA ILE A 6 -0.96 7.61 -2.80
C ILE A 6 -1.19 8.01 -4.26
N ARG A 7 -1.43 7.00 -5.12
CA ARG A 7 -1.75 7.19 -6.54
C ARG A 7 -3.13 7.82 -6.67
N GLN A 8 -3.27 8.71 -7.65
CA GLN A 8 -4.49 9.48 -7.88
C GLN A 8 -5.32 8.86 -9.02
N LEU A 9 -6.60 9.23 -9.08
CA LEU A 9 -7.47 8.85 -10.18
C LEU A 9 -6.86 9.26 -11.52
N GLY A 10 -6.92 8.35 -12.50
CA GLY A 10 -6.24 8.49 -13.79
C GLY A 10 -5.02 7.57 -13.94
N ASP A 11 -4.45 7.08 -12.83
CA ASP A 11 -3.42 6.04 -12.89
C ASP A 11 -4.04 4.69 -13.34
N PRO A 12 -3.59 4.10 -14.46
CA PRO A 12 -4.17 2.87 -14.99
C PRO A 12 -4.05 1.68 -14.03
N ILE A 13 -3.07 1.69 -13.11
CA ILE A 13 -2.89 0.60 -12.14
C ILE A 13 -4.09 0.44 -11.22
N LEU A 14 -4.84 1.52 -10.97
CA LEU A 14 -6.04 1.50 -10.12
C LEU A 14 -7.21 0.75 -10.77
N ARG A 15 -7.13 0.46 -12.09
CA ARG A 15 -8.11 -0.34 -12.83
C ARG A 15 -7.69 -1.80 -13.02
N VAL A 16 -6.44 -2.14 -12.66
CA VAL A 16 -5.93 -3.51 -12.76
C VAL A 16 -6.42 -4.33 -11.58
N ARG A 17 -6.82 -5.58 -11.83
CA ARG A 17 -7.22 -6.50 -10.75
C ARG A 17 -5.99 -6.94 -9.96
N CYS A 18 -6.02 -6.74 -8.65
CA CYS A 18 -4.96 -7.21 -7.76
C CYS A 18 -4.86 -8.75 -7.77
N GLU A 19 -3.63 -9.25 -7.77
CA GLU A 19 -3.35 -10.66 -7.51
C GLU A 19 -3.50 -10.98 -6.02
N ARG A 20 -3.77 -12.25 -5.72
CA ARG A 20 -3.83 -12.71 -4.33
C ARG A 20 -2.43 -12.78 -3.74
N VAL A 21 -2.30 -12.35 -2.50
CA VAL A 21 -1.07 -12.51 -1.73
C VAL A 21 -0.87 -13.99 -1.41
N GLN A 22 0.18 -14.59 -1.97
CA GLN A 22 0.43 -16.03 -1.83
C GLN A 22 0.97 -16.41 -0.44
N ASN A 23 1.81 -15.56 0.17
CA ASN A 23 2.35 -15.80 1.51
C ASN A 23 2.09 -14.60 2.43
N PRO A 24 0.97 -14.58 3.17
CA PRO A 24 0.64 -13.48 4.06
C PRO A 24 1.55 -13.37 5.28
N LYS A 25 2.24 -14.45 5.68
CA LYS A 25 3.17 -14.47 6.83
C LYS A 25 4.58 -14.03 6.46
N SER A 26 4.86 -13.80 5.17
CA SER A 26 6.18 -13.38 4.71
C SER A 26 6.60 -12.05 5.35
N ALA A 27 7.90 -11.86 5.55
CA ALA A 27 8.44 -10.60 6.04
C ALA A 27 8.12 -9.45 5.09
N ALA A 28 8.19 -9.68 3.78
CA ALA A 28 7.87 -8.69 2.75
C ALA A 28 6.40 -8.21 2.84
N THR A 29 5.45 -9.14 3.01
CA THR A 29 4.03 -8.77 3.15
C THR A 29 3.79 -7.92 4.39
N ARG A 30 4.42 -8.27 5.53
CA ARG A 30 4.30 -7.50 6.77
C ARG A 30 4.83 -6.08 6.62
N LEU A 31 6.00 -5.93 5.98
CA LEU A 31 6.58 -4.61 5.70
C LEU A 31 5.67 -3.73 4.84
N ILE A 32 5.01 -4.29 3.83
CA ILE A 32 4.06 -3.54 2.99
C ILE A 32 2.85 -3.09 3.81
N ALA A 33 2.33 -3.95 4.69
CA ALA A 33 1.19 -3.60 5.54
C ALA A 33 1.54 -2.48 6.53
N ASP A 34 2.75 -2.50 7.09
CA ASP A 34 3.22 -1.44 8.00
C ASP A 34 3.43 -0.12 7.25
N ASP A 35 4.07 -0.15 6.08
CA ASP A 35 4.24 1.03 5.21
C ASP A 35 2.87 1.63 4.81
N LEU A 36 1.85 0.79 4.55
CA LEU A 36 0.50 1.25 4.24
C LEU A 36 -0.14 1.99 5.43
N ARG A 37 -0.03 1.44 6.65
CA ARG A 37 -0.56 2.08 7.86
C ARG A 37 0.07 3.43 8.11
N ASP A 38 1.40 3.52 7.99
CA ASP A 38 2.12 4.79 8.16
C ASP A 38 1.69 5.81 7.11
N THR A 39 1.56 5.38 5.85
CA THR A 39 1.14 6.25 4.75
C THR A 39 -0.26 6.82 4.98
N LEU A 40 -1.19 5.99 5.45
CA LEU A 40 -2.56 6.42 5.74
C LEU A 40 -2.63 7.36 6.95
N ARG A 41 -1.81 7.15 7.99
CA ARG A 41 -1.73 8.07 9.13
C ARG A 41 -1.31 9.46 8.67
N VAL A 42 -0.23 9.55 7.90
CA VAL A 42 0.28 10.82 7.37
C VAL A 42 -0.71 11.49 6.42
N ALA A 43 -1.42 10.72 5.59
CA ALA A 43 -2.42 11.26 4.68
C ALA A 43 -3.65 11.83 5.41
N LYS A 44 -3.98 11.31 6.60
CA LYS A 44 -5.10 11.80 7.42
C LYS A 44 -4.75 13.08 8.21
N GLU A 45 -3.47 13.27 8.50
CA GLU A 45 -2.96 14.46 9.21
C GLU A 45 -2.74 15.67 8.28
N LYS A 46 -2.89 15.48 6.96
CA LYS A 46 -2.88 16.54 5.94
C LYS A 46 -4.29 16.97 5.56
#